data_AF-A0A059DTW1-F1
#
_entry.id   AF-A0A059DTW1-F1
#
_cell.length_a   1.000
_cell.length_b   1.000
_cell.length_c   1.000
_cell.angle_alpha   90.00
_cell.angle_beta   90.00
_cell.angle_gamma   90.00
#
_symmetry.space_group_name_H-M   'P 1'
#
loop_
_entity.id
_entity.type
_entity.pdbx_description
1 polymer ?
#
loop_
_entity_poly.entity_id
_entity_poly.type
_entity_poly.pdbx_seq_one_letter_code
_entity_poly.pdbx_strand_id
1 'polypeptide(L)'
;MGELGLNKILGALLATALGLFGLKTLSDVVFAHGGEGHGEEHAEATSLSEQMCEKFAYCVEVAGGGAAAAEEEEVFDLGALLAAADISRGERTFKGQCTTCHTIEEGGANGTGPNLHGVVGAAKHHLADFNYSAAMTDLGGTWTYEDLNHWLENPSSFARGTSMSFAGLRKDPDRINVIAYLAANTPDAPPFPAPLPVAGEDDGAAAAEEGAEAPAEGEEAAAPVEDAVEGAAETVTEAVVEEADAATETAEEAFDEEAPTPTEEEGE
;
A
#
# COMPACT_ATOMS: atom_id res chain seq x y z
N MET A 1 -0.43 74.64 45.65
CA MET A 1 0.68 73.68 45.67
C MET A 1 1.45 73.91 44.39
N GLY A 2 2.71 74.39 44.47
CA GLY A 2 3.45 74.85 43.28
C GLY A 2 3.68 73.73 42.26
N GLU A 3 3.87 74.09 40.99
CA GLU A 3 4.11 73.18 39.86
C GLU A 3 5.26 72.17 40.14
N LEU A 4 6.23 72.56 40.98
CA LEU A 4 7.30 71.66 41.45
C LEU A 4 6.80 70.46 42.27
N GLY A 5 5.69 70.62 43.00
CA GLY A 5 5.05 69.54 43.75
C GLY A 5 4.25 68.59 42.87
N LEU A 6 3.58 69.12 41.84
CA LEU A 6 2.81 68.31 40.89
C LEU A 6 3.73 67.44 40.03
N ASN A 7 4.86 67.98 39.55
CA ASN A 7 5.83 67.20 38.78
C ASN A 7 6.49 66.09 39.61
N LYS A 8 6.69 66.31 40.93
CA LYS A 8 7.17 65.25 41.84
C LYS A 8 6.13 64.16 42.06
N ILE A 9 4.86 64.50 42.20
CA ILE A 9 3.77 63.53 42.36
C ILE A 9 3.59 62.73 41.07
N LEU A 10 3.57 63.39 39.91
CA LEU A 10 3.45 62.73 38.62
C LEU A 10 4.67 61.84 38.34
N GLY A 11 5.88 62.31 38.66
CA GLY A 11 7.10 61.51 38.55
C GLY A 11 7.10 60.28 39.45
N ALA A 12 6.61 60.40 40.69
CA ALA A 12 6.46 59.26 41.59
C ALA A 12 5.47 58.24 41.05
N LEU A 13 4.31 58.70 40.55
CA LEU A 13 3.28 57.83 39.95
C LEU A 13 3.80 57.10 38.71
N LEU A 14 4.53 57.81 37.84
CA LEU A 14 5.07 57.24 36.60
C LEU A 14 6.20 56.24 36.91
N ALA A 15 7.07 56.54 37.89
CA ALA A 15 8.09 55.60 38.35
C ALA A 15 7.48 54.33 38.96
N THR A 16 6.41 54.45 39.76
CA THR A 16 5.69 53.28 40.27
C THR A 16 5.00 52.50 39.16
N ALA A 17 4.36 53.17 38.19
CA ALA A 17 3.71 52.50 37.07
C ALA A 17 4.72 51.76 36.18
N LEU A 18 5.86 52.38 35.87
CA LEU A 18 6.94 51.75 35.11
C LEU A 18 7.57 50.60 35.88
N GLY A 19 7.71 50.72 37.21
CA GLY A 19 8.19 49.64 38.06
C GLY A 19 7.25 48.43 38.05
N LEU A 20 5.93 48.66 38.17
CA LEU A 20 4.93 47.59 38.11
C LEU A 20 4.88 46.93 36.74
N PHE A 21 4.89 47.72 35.67
CA PHE A 21 4.91 47.19 34.31
C PHE A 21 6.22 46.44 34.02
N GLY A 22 7.36 47.00 34.44
CA GLY A 22 8.68 46.38 34.30
C GLY A 22 8.80 45.06 35.07
N LEU A 23 8.31 44.97 36.32
CA LEU A 23 8.28 43.71 37.06
C LEU A 23 7.36 42.67 36.42
N LYS A 24 6.22 43.09 35.85
CA LYS A 24 5.31 42.20 35.12
C LYS A 24 5.98 41.65 33.87
N THR A 25 6.56 42.50 33.03
CA THR A 25 7.25 42.07 31.81
C THR A 25 8.47 41.20 32.12
N LEU A 26 9.24 41.51 33.16
CA LEU A 26 10.34 40.66 33.61
C LEU A 26 9.85 39.30 34.12
N SER A 27 8.74 39.25 34.86
CA SER A 27 8.13 37.97 35.27
C SER A 27 7.69 37.16 34.05
N ASP A 28 6.98 37.78 33.11
CA ASP A 28 6.51 37.09 31.90
C ASP A 28 7.70 36.55 31.09
N VAL A 29 8.80 37.29 30.94
CA VAL A 29 10.01 36.81 30.23
C VAL A 29 10.73 35.69 30.98
N VAL A 30 10.83 35.78 32.31
CA VAL A 30 11.53 34.77 33.13
C VAL A 30 10.72 33.48 33.25
N PHE A 31 9.40 33.58 33.34
CA PHE A 31 8.51 32.42 33.54
C PHE A 31 7.92 31.86 32.24
N ALA A 32 8.02 32.55 31.10
CA ALA A 32 7.62 32.01 29.79
C ALA A 32 8.67 31.10 29.12
N HIS A 33 9.74 30.68 29.83
CA HIS A 33 10.70 29.68 29.34
C HIS A 33 10.47 28.26 29.87
N GLY A 34 9.22 27.92 30.19
CA GLY A 34 8.84 26.57 30.57
C GLY A 34 7.35 26.31 30.41
N GLY A 35 6.95 25.82 29.23
CA GLY A 35 5.66 25.17 28.99
C GLY A 35 4.48 26.14 28.85
N GLU A 36 4.08 26.39 27.61
CA GLU A 36 2.76 26.94 27.28
C GLU A 36 1.67 25.99 27.80
N GLY A 37 1.13 26.32 28.97
CA GLY A 37 -0.09 25.76 29.54
C GLY A 37 -0.87 26.87 30.22
N HIS A 38 -1.84 27.46 29.51
CA HIS A 38 -2.80 28.42 30.07
C HIS A 38 -4.16 27.73 30.26
N GLY A 39 -4.52 27.43 31.50
CA GLY A 39 -5.88 27.60 32.03
C GLY A 39 -5.82 28.78 33.01
N GLU A 40 -6.82 29.57 33.33
CA GLU A 40 -8.28 29.62 33.19
C GLU A 40 -8.60 31.03 33.78
N GLU A 41 -9.51 31.89 33.32
CA GLU A 41 -10.97 31.86 33.28
C GLU A 41 -11.39 33.27 32.77
N HIS A 42 -12.29 33.44 31.80
CA HIS A 42 -13.73 33.44 32.00
C HIS A 42 -14.46 33.09 30.70
N ALA A 43 -15.48 32.26 30.87
CA ALA A 43 -16.44 31.83 29.89
C ALA A 43 -17.16 32.99 29.17
N GLU A 44 -16.99 33.06 27.86
CA GLU A 44 -18.09 33.00 26.91
C GLU A 44 -17.59 32.13 25.76
N ALA A 45 -18.41 31.20 25.27
CA ALA A 45 -18.00 30.18 24.31
C ALA A 45 -17.80 30.79 22.91
N THR A 46 -16.69 31.52 22.70
CA THR A 46 -16.15 31.76 21.38
C THR A 46 -15.48 30.48 20.90
N SER A 47 -15.91 30.04 19.73
CA SER A 47 -15.53 28.78 19.12
C SER A 47 -14.00 28.65 19.02
N LEU A 48 -13.49 27.41 19.07
CA LEU A 48 -12.05 27.15 18.85
C LEU A 48 -11.56 27.77 17.53
N SER A 49 -12.45 27.87 16.54
CA SER A 49 -12.23 28.59 15.28
C SER A 49 -11.97 30.09 15.46
N GLU A 50 -12.73 30.79 16.31
CA GLU A 50 -12.52 32.23 16.57
C GLU A 50 -11.20 32.50 17.28
N GLN A 51 -10.83 31.66 18.27
CA GLN A 51 -9.54 31.78 18.96
C GLN A 51 -8.35 31.53 18.03
N MET A 52 -8.48 30.60 17.09
CA MET A 52 -7.45 30.34 16.07
C MET A 52 -7.40 31.48 15.05
N CYS A 53 -8.54 32.07 14.71
CA CYS A 53 -8.64 33.19 13.78
C CYS A 53 -8.01 34.49 14.29
N GLU A 54 -8.18 34.79 15.57
CA GLU A 54 -7.59 35.98 16.17
C GLU A 54 -6.06 35.86 16.29
N LYS A 55 -5.55 34.62 16.38
CA LYS A 55 -4.12 34.31 16.56
C LYS A 55 -3.35 34.15 15.24
N PHE A 56 -4.03 33.84 14.13
CA PHE A 56 -3.39 33.64 12.83
C PHE A 56 -3.99 34.57 11.76
N ALA A 57 -3.13 35.32 11.06
CA ALA A 57 -3.50 36.44 10.19
C ALA A 57 -4.30 36.09 8.91
N TYR A 58 -4.74 34.84 8.75
CA TYR A 58 -5.73 34.49 7.74
C TYR A 58 -6.71 33.46 8.30
N CYS A 59 -7.98 33.83 8.26
CA CYS A 59 -9.10 32.94 8.50
C CYS A 59 -9.67 32.50 7.18
N VAL A 60 -9.80 31.19 6.97
CA VAL A 60 -10.72 30.67 5.96
C VAL A 60 -12.03 30.43 6.67
N GLU A 61 -13.05 31.23 6.33
CA GLU A 61 -14.42 30.95 6.76
C GLU A 61 -14.87 29.65 6.08
N VAL A 62 -14.97 28.56 6.85
CA VAL A 62 -15.76 27.41 6.40
C VAL A 62 -17.21 27.78 6.63
N ALA A 63 -17.82 28.39 5.61
CA ALA A 63 -19.23 28.67 5.57
C ALA A 63 -19.99 27.36 5.82
N GLY A 64 -20.64 27.26 6.98
CA GLY A 64 -21.59 26.21 7.26
C GLY A 64 -22.74 26.28 6.27
N GLY A 65 -22.94 25.18 5.53
CA GLY A 65 -24.21 24.80 4.92
C GLY A 65 -24.79 25.79 3.91
N GLY A 66 -24.29 25.76 2.69
CA GLY A 66 -24.88 26.47 1.56
C GLY A 66 -24.57 25.79 0.24
N ALA A 67 -25.49 24.93 -0.20
CA ALA A 67 -25.48 24.17 -1.44
C ALA A 67 -24.25 23.28 -1.61
N ALA A 68 -24.36 22.04 -1.13
CA ALA A 68 -23.76 20.93 -1.85
C ALA A 68 -24.30 21.00 -3.28
N ALA A 69 -23.50 21.57 -4.19
CA ALA A 69 -23.34 20.92 -5.46
C ALA A 69 -23.01 19.47 -5.08
N ALA A 70 -23.87 18.54 -5.49
CA ALA A 70 -23.53 17.13 -5.46
C ALA A 70 -22.28 17.01 -6.34
N GLU A 71 -21.10 17.12 -5.72
CA GLU A 71 -19.99 16.32 -6.16
C GLU A 71 -20.50 14.89 -6.00
N GLU A 72 -20.68 14.20 -7.11
CA GLU A 72 -20.62 12.75 -7.12
C GLU A 72 -19.31 12.40 -6.41
N GLU A 73 -19.41 12.04 -5.13
CA GLU A 73 -18.31 11.41 -4.43
C GLU A 73 -18.04 10.13 -5.21
N GLU A 74 -16.99 10.12 -6.05
CA GLU A 74 -16.47 8.90 -6.65
C GLU A 74 -16.07 7.99 -5.49
N VAL A 75 -17.00 7.15 -5.06
CA VAL A 75 -16.75 6.14 -4.06
C VAL A 75 -15.73 5.19 -4.65
N PHE A 76 -14.59 5.05 -3.97
CA PHE A 76 -13.57 4.08 -4.36
C PHE A 76 -14.13 2.66 -4.21
N ASP A 77 -14.58 2.08 -5.32
CA ASP A 77 -15.08 0.72 -5.38
C ASP A 77 -13.93 -0.25 -5.75
N LEU A 78 -13.29 -0.79 -4.71
CA LEU A 78 -12.21 -1.76 -4.88
C LEU A 78 -12.67 -3.02 -5.64
N GLY A 79 -13.91 -3.46 -5.43
CA GLY A 79 -14.45 -4.66 -6.07
C GLY A 79 -14.61 -4.48 -7.58
N ALA A 80 -15.19 -3.36 -8.00
CA ALA A 80 -15.28 -3.01 -9.42
C ALA A 80 -13.90 -2.89 -10.08
N LEU A 81 -12.94 -2.25 -9.40
CA LEU A 81 -11.59 -2.06 -9.92
C LEU A 81 -10.85 -3.40 -10.07
N LEU A 82 -10.92 -4.29 -9.08
CA LEU A 82 -10.29 -5.62 -9.15
C LEU A 82 -10.93 -6.50 -10.22
N ALA A 83 -12.25 -6.44 -10.37
CA ALA A 83 -12.96 -7.16 -11.45
C ALA A 83 -12.53 -6.70 -12.85
N ALA A 84 -12.14 -5.42 -12.99
CA ALA A 84 -11.67 -4.83 -14.24
C ALA A 84 -10.13 -4.87 -14.41
N ALA A 85 -9.39 -5.54 -13.51
CA ALA A 85 -7.94 -5.53 -13.50
C ALA A 85 -7.30 -6.25 -14.70
N ASP A 86 -6.18 -5.73 -15.18
CA ASP A 86 -5.34 -6.32 -16.22
C ASP A 86 -4.13 -7.02 -15.56
N ILE A 87 -4.21 -8.34 -15.44
CA ILE A 87 -3.18 -9.18 -14.81
C ILE A 87 -1.84 -9.06 -15.54
N SER A 88 -1.84 -8.96 -16.88
CA SER A 88 -0.61 -8.83 -17.66
C SER A 88 0.07 -7.47 -17.45
N ARG A 89 -0.70 -6.40 -17.20
CA ARG A 89 -0.13 -5.13 -16.70
C ARG A 89 0.44 -5.29 -15.30
N GLY A 90 -0.26 -6.00 -14.43
CA GLY A 90 0.18 -6.31 -13.07
C GLY A 90 1.53 -7.00 -13.05
N GLU A 91 1.69 -8.03 -13.88
CA GLU A 91 2.95 -8.75 -14.07
C GLU A 91 4.08 -7.81 -14.52
N ARG A 92 3.82 -6.90 -15.47
CA ARG A 92 4.83 -5.93 -15.93
C ARG A 92 5.25 -4.98 -14.81
N THR A 93 4.30 -4.47 -14.04
CA THR A 93 4.59 -3.61 -12.89
C THR A 93 5.37 -4.38 -11.82
N PHE A 94 4.97 -5.62 -11.51
CA PHE A 94 5.67 -6.48 -10.57
C PHE A 94 7.12 -6.73 -11.02
N LYS A 95 7.33 -7.07 -12.30
CA LYS A 95 8.67 -7.25 -12.88
C LYS A 95 9.53 -6.00 -12.79
N GLY A 96 8.94 -4.82 -12.93
CA GLY A 96 9.67 -3.55 -12.88
C GLY A 96 9.90 -3.00 -11.47
N GLN A 97 9.14 -3.42 -10.46
CA GLN A 97 9.13 -2.77 -9.14
C GLN A 97 9.38 -3.72 -7.96
N CYS A 98 9.18 -5.03 -8.13
CA CYS A 98 9.14 -5.98 -7.01
C CYS A 98 10.24 -7.06 -7.09
N THR A 99 10.59 -7.50 -8.31
CA THR A 99 11.48 -8.65 -8.55
C THR A 99 12.92 -8.48 -8.07
N THR A 100 13.38 -7.25 -7.85
CA THR A 100 14.70 -7.00 -7.24
C THR A 100 14.77 -7.55 -5.81
N CYS A 101 13.64 -7.60 -5.10
CA CYS A 101 13.59 -8.02 -3.70
C CYS A 101 12.81 -9.32 -3.49
N HIS A 102 11.83 -9.61 -4.34
CA HIS A 102 10.88 -10.70 -4.16
C HIS A 102 10.88 -11.68 -5.32
N THR A 103 10.65 -12.95 -4.99
CA THR A 103 10.29 -13.99 -5.96
C THR A 103 8.79 -14.25 -5.92
N ILE A 104 8.21 -14.80 -6.99
CA ILE A 104 6.76 -15.07 -7.11
C ILE A 104 6.43 -16.54 -7.42
N GLU A 105 7.42 -17.30 -7.88
CA GLU A 105 7.26 -18.72 -8.20
C GLU A 105 7.00 -19.54 -6.92
N GLU A 106 6.22 -20.60 -7.04
CA GLU A 106 5.97 -21.55 -5.97
C GLU A 106 7.29 -22.14 -5.45
N GLY A 107 7.51 -22.06 -4.13
CA GLY A 107 8.75 -22.53 -3.50
C GLY A 107 9.99 -21.71 -3.87
N GLY A 108 9.82 -20.54 -4.48
CA GLY A 108 10.91 -19.62 -4.78
C GLY A 108 11.67 -19.15 -3.53
N ALA A 109 12.94 -18.83 -3.69
CA ALA A 109 13.80 -18.42 -2.59
C ALA A 109 13.39 -17.06 -2.00
N ASN A 110 13.56 -16.94 -0.69
CA ASN A 110 13.58 -15.65 0.01
C ASN A 110 14.85 -14.86 -0.37
N GLY A 111 14.73 -13.54 -0.51
CA GLY A 111 15.83 -12.63 -0.84
C GLY A 111 15.88 -11.45 0.12
N THR A 112 16.03 -10.24 -0.43
CA THR A 112 15.87 -9.00 0.35
C THR A 112 14.46 -8.90 0.96
N GLY A 113 13.46 -9.38 0.23
CA GLY A 113 12.10 -9.60 0.71
C GLY A 113 11.71 -11.08 0.67
N PRO A 114 10.59 -11.45 1.32
CA PRO A 114 10.05 -12.81 1.29
C PRO A 114 9.59 -13.21 -0.12
N ASN A 115 9.51 -14.50 -0.42
CA ASN A 115 8.73 -14.98 -1.55
C ASN A 115 7.25 -14.54 -1.41
N LEU A 116 6.61 -14.18 -2.52
CA LEU A 116 5.24 -13.65 -2.55
C LEU A 116 4.21 -14.62 -3.15
N HIS A 117 4.61 -15.85 -3.49
CA HIS A 117 3.66 -16.88 -3.89
C HIS A 117 2.71 -17.18 -2.73
N GLY A 118 1.41 -17.22 -3.00
CA GLY A 118 0.43 -17.50 -1.94
C GLY A 118 0.23 -16.35 -0.94
N VAL A 119 0.67 -15.12 -1.23
CA VAL A 119 0.62 -14.02 -0.26
C VAL A 119 -0.81 -13.54 0.02
N VAL A 120 -1.73 -13.61 -0.95
CA VAL A 120 -3.08 -13.06 -0.79
C VAL A 120 -3.89 -13.93 0.15
N GLY A 121 -4.42 -13.33 1.22
CA GLY A 121 -5.13 -14.03 2.30
C GLY A 121 -4.23 -14.70 3.33
N ALA A 122 -2.92 -14.83 3.07
CA ALA A 122 -1.97 -15.36 4.05
C ALA A 122 -1.74 -14.39 5.23
N ALA A 123 -1.22 -14.91 6.35
CA ALA A 123 -0.81 -14.06 7.46
C ALA A 123 0.33 -13.13 7.03
N LYS A 124 0.33 -11.88 7.52
CA LYS A 124 1.26 -10.83 7.05
C LYS A 124 2.74 -11.17 7.26
N HIS A 125 3.04 -12.11 8.16
CA HIS A 125 4.37 -12.62 8.50
C HIS A 125 4.44 -14.17 8.48
N HIS A 126 3.81 -14.82 7.49
CA HIS A 126 3.59 -16.27 7.50
C HIS A 126 4.85 -17.13 7.23
N LEU A 127 5.90 -16.61 6.58
CA LEU A 127 7.10 -17.38 6.26
C LEU A 127 8.04 -17.46 7.46
N ALA A 128 8.08 -18.60 8.14
CA ALA A 128 8.88 -18.79 9.35
C ALA A 128 10.40 -18.65 9.13
N ASP A 129 10.86 -18.83 7.89
CA ASP A 129 12.25 -18.74 7.48
C ASP A 129 12.67 -17.34 6.99
N PHE A 130 11.75 -16.37 6.96
CA PHE A 130 12.05 -14.97 6.64
C PHE A 130 12.13 -14.10 7.91
N ASN A 131 13.16 -13.26 8.00
CA ASN A 131 13.33 -12.35 9.14
C ASN A 131 12.57 -11.03 8.92
N TYR A 132 11.31 -10.99 9.36
CA TYR A 132 10.48 -9.78 9.29
C TYR A 132 10.96 -8.68 10.25
N SER A 133 10.72 -7.41 9.87
CA SER A 133 10.86 -6.29 10.81
C SER A 133 9.86 -6.41 11.96
N ALA A 134 10.22 -5.88 13.14
CA ALA A 134 9.31 -5.83 14.29
C ALA A 134 7.96 -5.19 13.95
N ALA A 135 7.95 -4.12 13.14
CA ALA A 135 6.74 -3.47 12.67
C ALA A 135 5.78 -4.41 11.91
N MET A 136 6.32 -5.34 11.11
CA MET A 136 5.52 -6.32 10.38
C MET A 136 5.04 -7.46 11.29
N THR A 137 5.88 -7.91 12.22
CA THR A 137 5.49 -8.94 13.19
C THR A 137 4.38 -8.46 14.12
N ASP A 138 4.44 -7.19 14.55
CA ASP A 138 3.46 -6.60 15.47
C ASP A 138 2.11 -6.28 14.81
N LEU A 139 2.08 -6.07 13.48
CA LEU A 139 0.87 -5.69 12.76
C LEU A 139 -0.20 -6.80 12.76
N GLY A 140 0.23 -8.06 12.71
CA GLY A 140 -0.66 -9.22 12.69
C GLY A 140 -1.68 -9.24 11.53
N GLY A 141 -2.64 -10.16 11.63
CA GLY A 141 -3.72 -10.33 10.64
C GLY A 141 -3.26 -10.94 9.31
N THR A 142 -4.12 -10.85 8.30
CA THR A 142 -3.92 -11.41 6.97
C THR A 142 -3.80 -10.33 5.91
N TRP A 143 -3.28 -10.68 4.72
CA TRP A 143 -3.25 -9.80 3.56
C TRP A 143 -4.58 -9.83 2.82
N THR A 144 -5.51 -8.97 3.22
CA THR A 144 -6.73 -8.71 2.43
C THR A 144 -6.42 -7.85 1.21
N TYR A 145 -7.36 -7.77 0.27
CA TYR A 145 -7.23 -6.91 -0.91
C TYR A 145 -7.11 -5.43 -0.54
N GLU A 146 -7.86 -5.00 0.46
CA GLU A 146 -7.84 -3.64 1.01
C GLU A 146 -6.48 -3.35 1.66
N ASP A 147 -5.99 -4.27 2.50
CA ASP A 147 -4.70 -4.12 3.17
C ASP A 147 -3.55 -4.09 2.15
N LEU A 148 -3.60 -4.93 1.11
CA LEU A 148 -2.63 -4.90 0.01
C LEU A 148 -2.69 -3.58 -0.76
N ASN A 149 -3.88 -3.04 -1.01
CA ASN A 149 -4.03 -1.74 -1.68
C ASN A 149 -3.38 -0.61 -0.87
N HIS A 150 -3.64 -0.54 0.43
CA HIS A 150 -3.02 0.47 1.31
C HIS A 150 -1.51 0.25 1.51
N TRP A 151 -1.10 -1.01 1.67
CA TRP A 151 0.31 -1.38 1.80
C TRP A 151 1.11 -0.95 0.57
N LEU A 152 0.62 -1.29 -0.61
CA LEU A 152 1.30 -0.96 -1.86
C LEU A 152 1.26 0.54 -2.17
N GLU A 153 0.29 1.30 -1.67
CA GLU A 153 0.26 2.75 -1.85
C GLU A 153 1.38 3.45 -1.08
N ASN A 154 1.60 3.08 0.18
CA ASN A 154 2.67 3.63 1.01
C ASN A 154 3.05 2.69 2.16
N PRO A 155 4.03 1.80 1.95
CA PRO A 155 4.41 0.81 2.97
C PRO A 155 4.90 1.44 4.27
N SER A 156 5.66 2.53 4.16
CA SER A 156 6.24 3.22 5.32
C SER A 156 5.18 3.87 6.22
N SER A 157 4.03 4.26 5.63
CA SER A 157 2.89 4.80 6.37
C SER A 157 2.02 3.69 6.96
N PHE A 158 1.85 2.59 6.22
CA PHE A 158 1.02 1.46 6.64
C PHE A 158 1.66 0.68 7.80
N ALA A 159 2.96 0.36 7.71
CA ALA A 159 3.72 -0.23 8.80
C ALA A 159 4.96 0.62 9.10
N ARG A 160 4.80 1.58 10.01
CA ARG A 160 5.90 2.47 10.42
C ARG A 160 7.05 1.67 11.03
N GLY A 161 8.22 1.77 10.43
CA GLY A 161 9.39 0.98 10.83
C GLY A 161 9.57 -0.34 10.06
N THR A 162 8.78 -0.57 9.00
CA THR A 162 9.04 -1.67 8.07
C THR A 162 10.44 -1.58 7.46
N SER A 163 11.07 -2.74 7.26
CA SER A 163 12.34 -2.86 6.54
C SER A 163 12.19 -2.79 5.02
N MET A 164 10.95 -2.82 4.49
CA MET A 164 10.72 -2.73 3.05
C MET A 164 10.94 -1.29 2.54
N SER A 165 12.10 -1.07 1.90
CA SER A 165 12.46 0.23 1.31
C SER A 165 11.79 0.43 -0.06
N PHE A 166 10.47 0.63 -0.06
CA PHE A 166 9.67 0.89 -1.26
C PHE A 166 8.81 2.14 -1.09
N ALA A 167 8.83 3.03 -2.09
CA ALA A 167 8.12 4.32 -2.04
C ALA A 167 6.59 4.20 -2.20
N GLY A 168 6.12 3.06 -2.72
CA GLY A 168 4.73 2.78 -3.02
C GLY A 168 4.34 3.06 -4.48
N LEU A 169 3.24 2.45 -4.89
CA LEU A 169 2.56 2.58 -6.18
C LEU A 169 1.41 3.59 -6.01
N ARG A 170 1.62 4.84 -6.44
CA ARG A 170 0.63 5.91 -6.19
C ARG A 170 -0.61 5.85 -7.08
N LYS A 171 -0.49 5.21 -8.24
CA LYS A 171 -1.59 5.10 -9.19
C LYS A 171 -2.43 3.88 -8.88
N ASP A 172 -3.72 4.09 -8.71
CA ASP A 172 -4.66 3.00 -8.41
C ASP A 172 -4.61 1.89 -9.46
N PRO A 173 -4.62 2.17 -10.79
CA PRO A 173 -4.54 1.11 -11.78
C PRO A 173 -3.28 0.23 -11.64
N ASP A 174 -2.15 0.81 -11.26
CA ASP A 174 -0.91 0.05 -11.08
C ASP A 174 -1.01 -0.87 -9.85
N ARG A 175 -1.58 -0.38 -8.74
CA ARG A 175 -1.81 -1.19 -7.53
C ARG A 175 -2.78 -2.32 -7.79
N ILE A 176 -3.95 -2.00 -8.34
CA ILE A 176 -5.03 -2.96 -8.60
C ILE A 176 -4.55 -4.08 -9.52
N ASN A 177 -3.83 -3.73 -10.59
CA ASN A 177 -3.29 -4.74 -11.50
C ASN A 177 -2.24 -5.63 -10.82
N VAL A 178 -1.36 -5.08 -9.98
CA VAL A 178 -0.38 -5.88 -9.21
C VAL A 178 -1.10 -6.79 -8.21
N ILE A 179 -2.12 -6.31 -7.52
CA ILE A 179 -2.91 -7.11 -6.58
C ILE A 179 -3.59 -8.28 -7.29
N ALA A 180 -4.18 -8.04 -8.47
CA ALA A 180 -4.75 -9.10 -9.29
C ALA A 180 -3.70 -10.11 -9.75
N TYR A 181 -2.49 -9.66 -10.09
CA TYR A 181 -1.38 -10.56 -10.40
C TYR A 181 -0.91 -11.38 -9.19
N LEU A 182 -0.84 -10.79 -7.99
CA LEU A 182 -0.53 -11.53 -6.77
C LEU A 182 -1.61 -12.59 -6.45
N ALA A 183 -2.88 -12.25 -6.66
CA ALA A 183 -3.99 -13.19 -6.48
C ALA A 183 -3.91 -14.35 -7.47
N ALA A 184 -3.54 -14.09 -8.74
CA ALA A 184 -3.34 -15.13 -9.74
C ALA A 184 -2.16 -16.08 -9.41
N ASN A 185 -1.21 -15.65 -8.59
CA ASN A 185 -0.08 -16.45 -8.08
C ASN A 185 -0.30 -16.89 -6.62
N THR A 186 -1.55 -16.91 -6.16
CA THR A 186 -1.92 -17.40 -4.84
C THR A 186 -2.85 -18.59 -5.00
N PRO A 187 -2.44 -19.81 -4.62
CA PRO A 187 -3.34 -20.95 -4.57
C PRO A 187 -4.51 -20.65 -3.63
N ASP A 188 -5.73 -20.95 -4.07
CA ASP A 188 -6.97 -20.72 -3.30
C ASP A 188 -7.13 -19.26 -2.80
N ALA A 189 -6.69 -18.28 -3.61
CA ALA A 189 -6.89 -16.87 -3.30
C ALA A 189 -8.37 -16.58 -2.95
N PRO A 190 -8.66 -15.78 -1.91
CA PRO A 190 -10.02 -15.33 -1.61
C PRO A 190 -10.68 -14.73 -2.85
N PRO A 191 -12.00 -14.89 -3.05
CA PRO A 191 -12.66 -14.23 -4.17
C PRO A 191 -12.52 -12.70 -4.05
N PHE A 192 -12.41 -12.01 -5.18
CA PHE A 192 -12.45 -10.55 -5.18
C PHE A 192 -13.73 -10.05 -4.52
N PRO A 193 -13.67 -8.92 -3.78
CA PRO A 193 -14.85 -8.33 -3.17
C PRO A 193 -15.87 -7.97 -4.26
N ALA A 194 -17.14 -8.17 -3.97
CA ALA A 194 -18.20 -7.77 -4.89
C ALA A 194 -18.17 -6.24 -5.09
N PRO A 195 -18.40 -5.75 -6.32
CA PRO A 195 -18.61 -4.34 -6.57
C PRO A 195 -19.70 -3.77 -5.67
N LEU A 196 -19.54 -2.52 -5.26
CA LEU A 196 -20.56 -1.81 -4.50
C LEU A 196 -21.83 -1.67 -5.36
N PRO A 197 -23.03 -1.76 -4.76
CA PRO A 197 -24.25 -1.55 -5.51
C PRO A 197 -24.25 -0.13 -6.06
N VAL A 198 -24.35 0.01 -7.37
CA VAL A 198 -24.51 1.32 -8.00
C VAL A 198 -25.85 1.90 -7.55
N ALA A 199 -25.79 3.03 -6.83
CA ALA A 199 -26.98 3.74 -6.40
C ALA A 199 -27.63 4.39 -7.63
N GLY A 200 -28.49 3.65 -8.33
CA GLY A 200 -29.12 4.15 -9.55
C GLY A 200 -29.92 3.13 -10.36
N GLU A 201 -29.78 1.84 -10.11
CA GLU A 201 -30.58 0.80 -10.78
C GLU A 201 -31.65 0.28 -9.82
N ASP A 202 -32.67 1.11 -9.55
CA ASP A 202 -33.98 0.62 -9.14
C ASP A 202 -34.68 0.03 -10.37
N ASP A 203 -34.16 -1.11 -10.85
CA ASP A 203 -34.93 -2.00 -11.70
C ASP A 203 -35.72 -2.92 -10.78
N GLY A 204 -36.94 -2.49 -10.47
CA GLY A 204 -37.94 -3.33 -9.83
C GLY A 204 -38.16 -4.62 -10.64
N ALA A 205 -37.52 -5.70 -10.20
CA ALA A 205 -37.90 -7.06 -10.55
C ALA A 205 -38.32 -7.77 -9.28
N ALA A 206 -39.61 -7.64 -8.98
CA ALA A 206 -40.30 -8.44 -8.00
C ALA A 206 -40.16 -9.94 -8.33
N ALA A 207 -40.00 -10.72 -7.27
CA ALA A 207 -40.02 -12.17 -7.26
C ALA A 207 -41.21 -12.77 -8.03
N ALA A 208 -40.92 -13.83 -8.78
CA ALA A 208 -41.88 -14.88 -9.10
C ALA A 208 -41.13 -16.22 -9.17
N GLU A 209 -41.16 -16.95 -8.05
CA GLU A 209 -40.93 -18.39 -7.97
C GLU A 209 -42.29 -19.10 -8.16
N GLU A 210 -42.38 -19.98 -9.15
CA GLU A 210 -43.17 -21.24 -9.24
C GLU A 210 -43.09 -21.65 -10.73
N GLY A 211 -42.51 -22.78 -11.13
CA GLY A 211 -42.76 -24.13 -10.63
C GLY A 211 -43.66 -24.87 -11.63
N ALA A 212 -43.10 -25.71 -12.51
CA ALA A 212 -43.83 -26.81 -13.16
C ALA A 212 -42.87 -27.78 -13.87
N GLU A 213 -42.96 -29.03 -13.45
CA GLU A 213 -42.19 -30.22 -13.83
C GLU A 213 -42.37 -30.69 -15.29
N ALA A 214 -41.41 -31.50 -15.72
CA ALA A 214 -41.41 -32.33 -16.92
C ALA A 214 -42.49 -33.44 -16.89
N PRO A 215 -42.63 -34.20 -18.00
CA PRO A 215 -42.22 -35.61 -17.88
C PRO A 215 -41.44 -36.19 -19.06
N ALA A 216 -40.58 -37.15 -18.68
CA ALA A 216 -40.04 -38.33 -19.36
C ALA A 216 -41.03 -39.05 -20.33
N GLU A 217 -40.69 -39.91 -21.28
CA GLU A 217 -39.48 -40.68 -21.67
C GLU A 217 -39.80 -41.36 -23.04
N GLY A 218 -38.78 -41.83 -23.77
CA GLY A 218 -38.95 -42.66 -24.96
C GLY A 218 -37.63 -43.06 -25.64
N GLU A 219 -36.89 -43.98 -24.99
CA GLU A 219 -35.85 -44.89 -25.54
C GLU A 219 -36.51 -45.83 -26.60
N GLU A 220 -35.93 -46.32 -27.71
CA GLU A 220 -34.71 -47.14 -27.81
C GLU A 220 -34.27 -47.41 -29.28
N ALA A 221 -32.94 -47.40 -29.47
CA ALA A 221 -32.03 -48.15 -30.36
C ALA A 221 -32.28 -48.37 -31.87
N ALA A 222 -31.26 -48.09 -32.67
CA ALA A 222 -30.25 -49.10 -33.08
C ALA A 222 -29.16 -48.49 -34.02
N ALA A 223 -27.89 -48.66 -33.63
CA ALA A 223 -26.69 -48.53 -34.47
C ALA A 223 -26.47 -49.84 -35.30
N PRO A 224 -25.36 -50.11 -36.04
CA PRO A 224 -24.13 -49.32 -36.28
C PRO A 224 -23.59 -49.38 -37.73
N VAL A 225 -22.53 -48.62 -38.04
CA VAL A 225 -21.43 -49.10 -38.90
C VAL A 225 -20.11 -48.49 -38.40
N GLU A 226 -19.18 -49.39 -38.10
CA GLU A 226 -17.80 -49.11 -37.73
C GLU A 226 -16.90 -49.14 -38.96
N ASP A 227 -15.89 -48.27 -38.96
CA ASP A 227 -14.51 -48.50 -39.44
C ASP A 227 -13.68 -47.46 -38.67
N ALA A 228 -13.07 -47.81 -37.54
CA ALA A 228 -11.82 -48.56 -37.38
C ALA A 228 -10.60 -47.88 -38.01
N VAL A 229 -9.42 -47.80 -37.40
CA VAL A 229 -8.91 -47.97 -36.04
C VAL A 229 -7.42 -47.58 -36.17
N GLU A 230 -6.87 -46.98 -35.10
CA GLU A 230 -5.46 -46.96 -34.65
C GLU A 230 -4.28 -46.68 -35.59
N GLY A 231 -3.36 -45.88 -35.02
CA GLY A 231 -1.95 -45.95 -35.33
C GLY A 231 -1.08 -45.07 -34.44
N ALA A 232 -0.82 -45.53 -33.21
CA ALA A 232 0.40 -45.33 -32.39
C ALA A 232 0.86 -43.88 -32.08
N ALA A 233 1.03 -43.40 -30.84
CA ALA A 233 1.35 -44.05 -29.58
C ALA A 233 2.45 -45.12 -29.65
N GLU A 234 3.45 -44.89 -30.49
CA GLU A 234 4.79 -45.50 -30.41
C GLU A 234 5.75 -44.64 -31.24
N THR A 235 6.34 -43.63 -30.62
CA THR A 235 7.66 -43.03 -30.93
C THR A 235 7.90 -41.93 -29.88
N VAL A 236 7.98 -42.37 -28.62
CA VAL A 236 8.87 -41.69 -27.67
C VAL A 236 10.28 -42.11 -28.09
N THR A 237 11.26 -41.22 -27.92
CA THR A 237 12.72 -41.46 -28.02
C THR A 237 13.39 -41.33 -29.39
N GLU A 238 13.22 -40.23 -30.13
CA GLU A 238 14.27 -39.72 -31.05
C GLU A 238 14.02 -38.24 -31.45
N ALA A 239 13.88 -37.33 -30.48
CA ALA A 239 13.87 -35.88 -30.77
C ALA A 239 14.33 -35.03 -29.55
N VAL A 240 14.90 -35.66 -28.53
CA VAL A 240 15.50 -35.03 -27.33
C VAL A 240 17.01 -35.31 -27.27
N VAL A 241 17.63 -35.70 -28.40
CA VAL A 241 19.08 -35.86 -28.51
C VAL A 241 19.57 -35.31 -29.87
N GLU A 242 19.19 -34.08 -30.23
CA GLU A 242 19.91 -33.34 -31.30
C GLU A 242 19.74 -31.81 -31.25
N GLU A 243 19.36 -31.23 -30.10
CA GLU A 243 19.44 -29.77 -29.84
C GLU A 243 20.09 -29.56 -28.45
N ALA A 244 21.10 -30.38 -28.17
CA ALA A 244 21.97 -30.30 -27.00
C ALA A 244 23.47 -30.48 -27.39
N ASP A 245 23.82 -30.30 -28.67
CA ASP A 245 25.21 -30.43 -29.16
C ASP A 245 25.61 -29.35 -30.20
N ALA A 246 25.00 -28.15 -30.14
CA ALA A 246 25.37 -27.01 -31.00
C ALA A 246 25.73 -25.75 -30.19
N ALA A 247 26.22 -25.92 -28.96
CA ALA A 247 26.71 -24.84 -28.12
C ALA A 247 28.00 -25.21 -27.34
N THR A 248 28.79 -26.17 -27.85
CA THR A 248 30.07 -26.59 -27.26
C THR A 248 31.15 -26.83 -28.33
N GLU A 249 31.20 -25.99 -29.35
CA GLU A 249 32.37 -25.86 -30.23
C GLU A 249 32.42 -24.44 -30.80
N THR A 250 32.65 -23.42 -29.95
CA THR A 250 33.17 -22.07 -30.30
C THR A 250 33.38 -21.26 -29.01
N ALA A 251 34.06 -21.85 -28.03
CA ALA A 251 34.53 -21.13 -26.84
C ALA A 251 35.78 -21.75 -26.22
N GLU A 252 36.57 -22.52 -26.98
CA GLU A 252 37.86 -23.07 -26.52
C GLU A 252 39.10 -22.52 -27.25
N GLU A 253 38.95 -21.52 -28.13
CA GLU A 253 40.11 -20.88 -28.78
C GLU A 253 40.07 -19.34 -28.64
N ALA A 254 40.10 -18.82 -27.41
CA ALA A 254 40.47 -17.42 -27.14
C ALA A 254 40.74 -17.13 -25.65
N PHE A 255 41.51 -17.97 -24.95
CA PHE A 255 42.12 -17.53 -23.69
C PHE A 255 43.37 -18.35 -23.32
N ASP A 256 44.39 -18.26 -24.17
CA ASP A 256 45.77 -18.50 -23.77
C ASP A 256 46.56 -17.29 -24.28
N GLU A 257 46.92 -16.37 -23.38
CA GLU A 257 48.26 -15.78 -23.31
C GLU A 257 48.39 -14.90 -22.04
N GLU A 258 49.38 -15.26 -21.22
CA GLU A 258 50.11 -14.43 -20.26
C GLU A 258 49.46 -14.05 -18.91
N ALA A 259 49.65 -14.91 -17.89
CA ALA A 259 49.81 -14.46 -16.51
C ALA A 259 51.15 -14.98 -15.94
N PRO A 260 52.00 -14.11 -15.36
CA PRO A 260 53.37 -14.46 -14.94
C PRO A 260 53.39 -15.34 -13.68
N THR A 261 54.33 -16.29 -13.67
CA THR A 261 54.54 -17.28 -12.63
C THR A 261 55.05 -16.69 -11.31
N PRO A 262 54.58 -17.17 -10.15
CA PRO A 262 55.21 -16.89 -8.85
C PRO A 262 56.48 -17.74 -8.69
N THR A 263 57.52 -17.08 -8.16
CA THR A 263 58.84 -17.63 -7.88
C THR A 263 58.83 -18.40 -6.55
N GLU A 264 59.29 -19.65 -6.55
CA GLU A 264 59.70 -20.37 -5.34
C GLU A 264 61.18 -20.76 -5.46
N GLU A 265 61.93 -20.56 -4.37
CA GLU A 265 63.12 -21.32 -3.86
C GLU A 265 64.29 -21.64 -4.82
N GLU A 266 65.60 -21.52 -4.55
CA GLU A 266 66.47 -21.62 -3.35
C GLU A 266 67.73 -20.77 -3.70
N GLY A 267 68.40 -20.03 -2.80
CA GLY A 267 69.36 -20.54 -1.81
C GLY A 267 70.79 -20.07 -2.13
N GLU A 268 71.32 -19.09 -1.38
CA GLU A 268 72.74 -18.95 -0.97
C GLU A 268 72.91 -17.87 0.12
#